data_AF-A0A1J7J4W6-F1
#
_entry.id   AF-A0A1J7J4W6-F1
#
_cell.length_a   1.000
_cell.length_b   1.000
_cell.length_c   1.000
_cell.angle_alpha   90.00
_cell.angle_beta   90.00
_cell.angle_gamma   90.00
#
_symmetry.space_group_name_H-M   'P 1'
#
loop_
_entity.id
_entity.type
_entity.pdbx_description
1 polymer ?
#
loop_
_entity_poly.entity_id
_entity_poly.type
_entity_poly.pdbx_seq_one_letter_code
_entity_poly.pdbx_strand_id
1 'polypeptide(L)'
;LPLPKSRDNLEVIADKIEALAQVVAAHQNLAIRTGRAGADAVTIAKRSMTREQKVMYETWEQGLRMPAMDWKKNRKPVPANASDSGLYWTFALGIDHIWDHVGTTAENAAYVVSTWPQSLSLILTIDAMEMAEMQTAREIIEVIEERLNHYSKLMRDYSCRITKAQQIISARANDIKTK
;
A
#
# COMPACT_ATOMS: atom_id res chain seq x y z
N LEU A 1 -6.01 -9.50 -10.30
CA LEU A 1 -4.78 -10.25 -9.98
C LEU A 1 -5.00 -11.04 -8.70
N PRO A 2 -4.65 -12.32 -8.66
CA PRO A 2 -4.75 -13.11 -7.44
C PRO A 2 -3.66 -12.70 -6.45
N LEU A 3 -4.03 -12.57 -5.18
CA LEU A 3 -3.07 -12.37 -4.10
C LEU A 3 -2.27 -13.66 -3.84
N PRO A 4 -1.02 -13.54 -3.35
CA PRO A 4 -0.30 -14.65 -2.74
C PRO A 4 -1.13 -15.26 -1.62
N LYS A 5 -1.11 -16.59 -1.52
CA LYS A 5 -1.79 -17.36 -0.49
C LYS A 5 -0.79 -18.22 0.26
N SER A 6 -1.15 -18.57 1.48
CA SER A 6 -0.38 -19.47 2.35
C SER A 6 -0.22 -20.90 1.82
N ARG A 7 -0.85 -21.28 0.70
CA ARG A 7 -0.64 -22.60 0.08
C ARG A 7 0.14 -22.55 -1.21
N ASP A 8 0.50 -21.36 -1.68
CA ASP A 8 1.32 -21.21 -2.87
C ASP A 8 2.76 -21.64 -2.57
N ASN A 9 3.43 -22.21 -3.57
CA ASN A 9 4.86 -22.48 -3.52
C ASN A 9 5.67 -21.20 -3.85
N LEU A 10 7.00 -21.21 -3.65
CA LEU A 10 7.85 -20.03 -3.89
C LEU A 10 7.76 -19.47 -5.31
N GLU A 11 7.69 -20.34 -6.32
CA GLU A 11 7.61 -19.94 -7.72
C GLU A 11 6.31 -19.18 -8.00
N VAL A 12 5.18 -19.74 -7.56
CA VAL A 12 3.86 -19.10 -7.68
C VAL A 12 3.79 -17.80 -6.88
N ILE A 13 4.42 -17.74 -5.71
CA ILE A 13 4.51 -16.50 -4.92
C ILE A 13 5.33 -15.45 -5.68
N ALA A 14 6.48 -15.82 -6.23
CA ALA A 14 7.34 -14.90 -7.00
C ALA A 14 6.59 -14.33 -8.21
N ASP A 15 5.94 -15.17 -9.02
CA ASP A 15 5.15 -14.75 -10.18
C ASP A 15 4.05 -13.75 -9.79
N LYS A 16 3.34 -14.04 -8.68
CA LYS A 16 2.27 -13.16 -8.19
C LYS A 16 2.83 -11.82 -7.69
N ILE A 17 3.95 -11.82 -6.98
CA ILE A 17 4.59 -10.58 -6.52
C ILE A 17 5.05 -9.75 -7.70
N GLU A 18 5.66 -10.37 -8.71
CA GLU A 18 6.12 -9.66 -9.89
C GLU A 18 4.95 -9.01 -10.64
N ALA A 19 3.84 -9.73 -10.82
CA ALA A 19 2.63 -9.19 -11.41
C ALA A 19 2.04 -8.01 -10.60
N LEU A 20 2.11 -8.07 -9.25
CA LEU A 20 1.68 -6.98 -8.37
C LEU A 20 2.63 -5.78 -8.43
N ALA A 21 3.95 -6.02 -8.52
CA ALA A 21 4.95 -4.97 -8.67
C ALA A 21 4.78 -4.22 -9.99
N GLN A 22 4.43 -4.92 -11.07
CA GLN A 22 4.11 -4.29 -12.36
C GLN A 22 2.89 -3.37 -12.29
N VAL A 23 1.88 -3.72 -11.49
CA VAL A 23 0.72 -2.85 -11.24
C VAL A 23 1.14 -1.56 -10.55
N VAL A 24 1.97 -1.65 -9.51
CA VAL A 24 2.50 -0.47 -8.81
C VAL A 24 3.37 0.38 -9.76
N ALA A 25 4.25 -0.26 -10.53
CA ALA A 25 5.12 0.42 -11.49
C ALA A 25 4.33 1.14 -12.61
N ALA A 26 3.15 0.64 -12.95
CA ALA A 26 2.22 1.29 -13.87
C ALA A 26 1.37 2.39 -13.21
N HIS A 27 1.66 2.79 -11.97
CA HIS A 27 0.88 3.72 -11.16
C HIS A 27 -0.60 3.33 -11.03
N GLN A 28 -0.89 2.03 -10.99
CA GLN A 28 -2.23 1.50 -10.83
C GLN A 28 -2.45 1.05 -9.37
N ASN A 29 -3.65 1.32 -8.85
CA ASN A 29 -3.99 0.98 -7.48
C ASN A 29 -4.08 -0.54 -7.28
N LEU A 30 -3.28 -1.06 -6.34
CA LEU A 30 -3.21 -2.49 -6.02
C LEU A 30 -4.53 -3.06 -5.51
N ALA A 31 -5.26 -2.32 -4.67
CA ALA A 31 -6.52 -2.79 -4.07
C ALA A 31 -7.61 -2.99 -5.13
N ILE A 32 -7.66 -2.11 -6.14
CA ILE A 32 -8.54 -2.23 -7.29
C ILE A 32 -8.16 -3.46 -8.13
N ARG A 33 -6.87 -3.59 -8.51
CA ARG A 33 -6.40 -4.67 -9.38
C ARG A 33 -6.53 -6.05 -8.75
N THR A 34 -6.50 -6.15 -7.42
CA THR A 34 -6.63 -7.41 -6.68
C THR A 34 -8.07 -7.75 -6.31
N GLY A 35 -9.03 -6.85 -6.61
CA GLY A 35 -10.44 -7.03 -6.23
C GLY A 35 -10.66 -6.99 -4.71
N ARG A 36 -9.67 -6.50 -3.96
CA ARG A 36 -9.66 -6.48 -2.49
C ARG A 36 -10.34 -5.26 -1.90
N ALA A 37 -10.47 -4.21 -2.71
CA ALA A 37 -11.46 -3.18 -2.49
C ALA A 37 -12.86 -3.82 -2.56
N GLY A 38 -13.33 -4.38 -1.43
CA GLY A 38 -14.72 -4.81 -1.31
C GLY A 38 -15.63 -3.66 -1.76
N ALA A 39 -16.53 -3.92 -2.71
CA ALA A 39 -17.31 -2.89 -3.39
C ALA A 39 -16.51 -1.61 -3.69
N ASP A 40 -15.32 -1.71 -4.33
CA ASP A 40 -14.48 -0.62 -4.88
C ASP A 40 -14.29 0.58 -3.92
N ALA A 41 -13.09 0.86 -3.42
CA ALA A 41 -12.85 1.96 -2.47
C ALA A 41 -13.37 3.30 -3.03
N VAL A 42 -13.29 3.47 -4.35
CA VAL A 42 -13.93 4.56 -5.09
C VAL A 42 -15.45 4.46 -4.97
N THR A 43 -16.07 3.30 -5.14
CA THR A 43 -17.50 3.06 -4.93
C THR A 43 -17.95 3.24 -3.47
N ILE A 44 -17.19 2.82 -2.45
CA ILE A 44 -17.50 3.08 -1.02
C ILE A 44 -17.41 4.58 -0.74
N ALA A 45 -16.35 5.25 -1.20
CA ALA A 45 -16.21 6.69 -1.08
C ALA A 45 -17.31 7.43 -1.87
N LYS A 46 -17.59 7.03 -3.10
CA LYS A 46 -18.72 7.53 -3.90
C LYS A 46 -20.05 7.27 -3.19
N ARG A 47 -20.24 6.19 -2.43
CA ARG A 47 -21.49 5.97 -1.67
C ARG A 47 -21.68 6.99 -0.54
N SER A 48 -20.60 7.43 0.11
CA SER A 48 -20.65 8.48 1.13
C SER A 48 -20.61 9.90 0.57
N MET A 49 -20.28 10.07 -0.71
CA MET A 49 -20.31 11.36 -1.40
C MET A 49 -21.73 11.87 -1.67
N THR A 50 -21.92 13.19 -1.52
CA THR A 50 -23.05 13.90 -2.12
C THR A 50 -22.95 13.89 -3.65
N ARG A 51 -24.04 14.27 -4.33
CA ARG A 51 -24.07 14.33 -5.80
C ARG A 51 -23.01 15.29 -6.35
N GLU A 52 -22.83 16.43 -5.71
CA GLU A 52 -21.89 17.49 -6.09
C GLU A 52 -20.45 16.99 -5.95
N GLN A 53 -20.19 16.21 -4.90
CA GLN A 53 -18.87 15.64 -4.61
C GLN A 53 -18.47 14.58 -5.64
N LYS A 54 -19.42 13.73 -6.08
CA LYS A 54 -19.20 12.78 -7.18
C LYS A 54 -18.85 13.48 -8.48
N VAL A 55 -19.62 14.51 -8.83
CA VAL A 55 -19.36 15.32 -10.03
C VAL A 55 -17.97 15.93 -9.95
N MET A 56 -17.57 16.48 -8.80
CA MET A 56 -16.22 17.03 -8.62
C MET A 56 -15.12 15.98 -8.82
N TYR A 57 -15.28 14.79 -8.23
CA TYR A 57 -14.34 13.68 -8.41
C TYR A 57 -14.23 13.24 -9.88
N GLU A 58 -15.36 13.03 -10.55
CA GLU A 58 -15.40 12.59 -11.95
C GLU A 58 -14.85 13.66 -12.89
N THR A 59 -15.08 14.94 -12.58
CA THR A 59 -14.52 16.06 -13.37
C THR A 59 -13.01 16.17 -13.16
N TRP A 60 -12.51 15.94 -11.94
CA TRP A 60 -11.08 15.83 -11.65
C TRP A 60 -10.42 14.67 -12.39
N GLU A 61 -11.04 13.50 -12.39
CA GLU A 61 -10.57 12.33 -13.14
C GLU A 61 -10.52 12.60 -14.66
N GLN A 62 -11.42 13.43 -15.18
CA GLN A 62 -11.44 13.89 -16.57
C GLN A 62 -10.42 15.01 -16.88
N GLY A 63 -9.58 15.39 -15.92
CA GLY A 63 -8.52 16.36 -16.09
C GLY A 63 -8.84 17.78 -15.61
N LEU A 64 -9.86 17.97 -14.75
CA LEU A 64 -10.06 19.25 -14.06
C LEU A 64 -8.79 19.60 -13.28
N ARG A 65 -8.21 20.74 -13.63
CA ARG A 65 -7.09 21.29 -12.87
C ARG A 65 -7.63 22.06 -11.68
N MET A 66 -7.16 21.69 -10.50
CA MET A 66 -7.44 22.46 -9.30
C MET A 66 -6.80 23.85 -9.37
N PRO A 67 -7.34 24.84 -8.65
CA PRO A 67 -6.74 26.17 -8.61
C PRO A 67 -5.29 26.12 -8.15
N ALA A 68 -4.43 26.98 -8.69
CA ALA A 68 -3.02 27.02 -8.33
C ALA A 68 -2.83 27.31 -6.83
N MET A 69 -1.90 26.59 -6.21
CA MET A 69 -1.52 26.75 -4.81
C MET A 69 -0.16 27.45 -4.69
N ASP A 70 -0.10 28.53 -3.89
CA ASP A 70 1.18 29.06 -3.39
C ASP A 70 1.46 28.39 -2.05
N TRP A 71 2.26 27.32 -2.03
CA TRP A 71 2.51 26.50 -0.84
C TRP A 71 3.08 27.29 0.35
N LYS A 72 3.72 28.44 0.09
CA LYS A 72 4.27 29.31 1.15
C LYS A 72 3.21 30.26 1.71
N LYS A 73 2.30 30.77 0.87
CA LYS A 73 1.30 31.78 1.27
C LYS A 73 -0.06 31.19 1.62
N ASN A 74 -0.45 30.09 0.99
CA ASN A 74 -1.76 29.45 1.14
C ASN A 74 -1.74 28.55 2.38
N ARG A 75 -1.70 29.17 3.56
CA ARG A 75 -1.66 28.52 4.87
C ARG A 75 -2.67 29.17 5.81
N LYS A 76 -3.32 28.38 6.68
CA LYS A 76 -4.13 28.87 7.79
C LYS A 76 -3.78 28.10 9.07
N PRO A 77 -3.94 28.72 10.25
CA PRO A 77 -3.80 28.01 11.51
C PRO A 77 -4.73 26.80 11.56
N VAL A 78 -4.20 25.67 12.01
CA VAL A 78 -5.00 24.47 12.27
C VAL A 78 -5.83 24.71 13.54
N PRO A 79 -7.14 24.38 13.54
CA PRO A 79 -7.96 24.41 14.74
C PRO A 79 -7.29 23.64 15.90
N ALA A 80 -7.30 24.22 17.11
CA ALA A 80 -6.47 23.75 18.23
C ALA A 80 -6.94 22.45 18.91
N ASN A 81 -8.04 21.86 18.44
CA ASN A 81 -8.53 20.58 18.95
C ASN A 81 -7.63 19.43 18.47
N ALA A 82 -7.09 18.66 19.43
CA ALA A 82 -6.12 17.60 19.17
C ALA A 82 -6.62 16.49 18.21
N SER A 83 -7.95 16.32 18.07
CA SER A 83 -8.56 15.45 17.07
C SER A 83 -8.33 15.91 15.63
N ASP A 84 -8.30 17.21 15.41
CA ASP A 84 -8.32 17.79 14.06
C ASP A 84 -6.91 17.93 13.50
N SER A 85 -5.90 18.11 14.36
CA SER A 85 -4.50 18.16 13.94
C SER A 85 -4.06 16.90 13.17
N GLY A 86 -4.51 15.72 13.60
CA GLY A 86 -4.26 14.46 12.88
C GLY A 86 -5.02 14.40 11.55
N LEU A 87 -6.28 14.85 11.55
CA LEU A 87 -7.12 14.90 10.35
C LEU A 87 -6.55 15.82 9.27
N TYR A 88 -6.06 17.01 9.63
CA TYR A 88 -5.45 17.94 8.68
C TYR A 88 -4.11 17.44 8.13
N TRP A 89 -3.40 16.59 8.86
CA TRP A 89 -2.23 15.89 8.33
C TRP A 89 -2.64 14.86 7.26
N THR A 90 -3.69 14.09 7.52
CA THR A 90 -4.28 13.20 6.52
C THR A 90 -4.73 13.96 5.26
N PHE A 91 -5.37 15.11 5.44
CA PHE A 91 -5.75 15.96 4.31
C PHE A 91 -4.56 16.49 3.52
N ALA A 92 -3.44 16.79 4.19
CA ALA A 92 -2.23 17.25 3.53
C ALA A 92 -1.71 16.20 2.53
N LEU A 93 -1.76 14.91 2.89
CA LEU A 93 -1.38 13.80 2.00
C LEU A 93 -2.30 13.72 0.77
N GLY A 94 -3.63 13.79 0.97
CA GLY A 94 -4.57 13.80 -0.14
C GLY A 94 -4.41 15.04 -1.05
N ILE A 95 -3.99 16.18 -0.51
CA ILE A 95 -3.70 17.40 -1.28
C ILE A 95 -2.42 17.23 -2.11
N ASP A 96 -1.36 16.64 -1.55
CA ASP A 96 -0.13 16.31 -2.28
C ASP A 96 -0.47 15.50 -3.54
N HIS A 97 -1.38 14.52 -3.43
CA HIS A 97 -1.85 13.72 -4.56
C HIS A 97 -2.64 14.54 -5.60
N ILE A 98 -3.60 15.36 -5.15
CA ILE A 98 -4.47 16.14 -6.07
C ILE A 98 -3.66 17.17 -6.88
N TRP A 99 -2.64 17.76 -6.26
CA TRP A 99 -1.83 18.83 -6.85
C TRP A 99 -0.48 18.37 -7.41
N ASP A 100 -0.18 17.07 -7.39
CA ASP A 100 1.14 16.52 -7.76
C ASP A 100 2.28 17.26 -7.05
N HIS A 101 2.13 17.42 -5.74
CA HIS A 101 3.05 18.12 -4.85
C HIS A 101 3.54 17.18 -3.75
N VAL A 102 4.68 17.53 -3.15
CA VAL A 102 5.23 16.81 -2.00
C VAL A 102 5.60 17.82 -0.93
N GLY A 103 5.12 17.56 0.30
CA GLY A 103 5.45 18.36 1.47
C GLY A 103 4.36 19.34 1.88
N THR A 104 3.10 19.10 1.50
CA THR A 104 1.96 19.84 2.02
C THR A 104 1.92 19.74 3.55
N THR A 105 1.70 20.86 4.23
CA THR A 105 1.57 20.92 5.69
C THR A 105 0.11 20.89 6.13
N ALA A 106 -0.13 20.61 7.41
CA ALA A 106 -1.47 20.70 7.99
C ALA A 106 -2.09 22.11 7.84
N GLU A 107 -1.27 23.17 7.82
CA GLU A 107 -1.76 24.54 7.62
C GLU A 107 -2.16 24.81 6.17
N ASN A 108 -1.49 24.18 5.20
CA ASN A 108 -1.93 24.20 3.81
C ASN A 108 -3.28 23.47 3.67
N ALA A 109 -3.44 22.33 4.35
CA ALA A 109 -4.70 21.61 4.37
C ALA A 109 -5.83 22.43 5.00
N ALA A 110 -5.57 23.11 6.13
CA ALA A 110 -6.53 24.03 6.76
C ALA A 110 -6.93 25.17 5.81
N TYR A 111 -5.97 25.71 5.04
CA TYR A 111 -6.27 26.70 4.00
C TYR A 111 -7.21 26.12 2.94
N VAL A 112 -6.89 24.95 2.37
CA VAL A 112 -7.64 24.32 1.29
C VAL A 112 -9.07 23.98 1.71
N VAL A 113 -9.25 23.30 2.85
CA VAL A 113 -10.59 22.91 3.34
C VAL A 113 -11.47 24.13 3.62
N SER A 114 -10.89 25.24 4.09
CA SER A 114 -11.66 26.46 4.35
C SER A 114 -11.95 27.30 3.11
N THR A 115 -11.04 27.31 2.13
CA THR A 115 -11.13 28.17 0.94
C THR A 115 -11.89 27.49 -0.18
N TRP A 116 -11.73 26.16 -0.29
CA TRP A 116 -12.39 25.32 -1.28
C TRP A 116 -13.08 24.12 -0.59
N PRO A 117 -14.17 24.34 0.18
CA PRO A 117 -14.84 23.26 0.89
C PRO A 117 -15.25 22.07 0.00
N GLN A 118 -15.52 22.33 -1.29
CA GLN A 118 -15.84 21.31 -2.29
C GLN A 118 -14.69 20.34 -2.59
N SER A 119 -13.43 20.71 -2.31
CA SER A 119 -12.29 19.80 -2.49
C SER A 119 -12.16 18.78 -1.36
N LEU A 120 -12.80 19.00 -0.21
CA LEU A 120 -12.72 18.12 0.96
C LEU A 120 -13.10 16.68 0.60
N SER A 121 -14.13 16.50 -0.23
CA SER A 121 -14.60 15.16 -0.60
C SER A 121 -13.68 14.45 -1.56
N LEU A 122 -13.00 15.21 -2.43
CA LEU A 122 -11.95 14.67 -3.28
C LEU A 122 -10.78 14.19 -2.42
N ILE A 123 -10.33 15.02 -1.46
CA ILE A 123 -9.27 14.70 -0.50
C ILE A 123 -9.61 13.43 0.29
N LEU A 124 -10.79 13.36 0.90
CA LEU A 124 -11.24 12.20 1.67
C LEU A 124 -11.34 10.91 0.84
N THR A 125 -11.66 11.05 -0.45
CA THR A 125 -11.79 9.89 -1.34
C THR A 125 -10.44 9.32 -1.71
N ILE A 126 -9.49 10.19 -2.05
CA ILE A 126 -8.12 9.79 -2.36
C ILE A 126 -7.49 9.15 -1.12
N ASP A 127 -7.67 9.75 0.06
CA ASP A 127 -7.21 9.16 1.33
C ASP A 127 -7.81 7.76 1.58
N ALA A 128 -9.11 7.58 1.39
CA ALA A 128 -9.74 6.26 1.52
C ALA A 128 -9.20 5.23 0.51
N MET A 129 -8.90 5.64 -0.72
CA MET A 129 -8.29 4.78 -1.75
C MET A 129 -6.86 4.39 -1.37
N GLU A 130 -6.06 5.35 -0.89
CA GLU A 130 -4.67 5.14 -0.45
C GLU A 130 -4.62 4.24 0.78
N MET A 131 -5.52 4.40 1.75
CA MET A 131 -5.63 3.49 2.90
C MET A 131 -5.98 2.06 2.48
N ALA A 132 -6.92 1.88 1.55
CA ALA A 132 -7.29 0.56 1.03
C ALA A 132 -6.11 -0.10 0.29
N GLU A 133 -5.35 0.68 -0.47
CA GLU A 133 -4.12 0.26 -1.14
C GLU A 133 -3.03 -0.14 -0.14
N MET A 134 -2.77 0.69 0.87
CA MET A 134 -1.81 0.41 1.93
C MET A 134 -2.16 -0.87 2.69
N GLN A 135 -3.44 -1.06 3.01
CA GLN A 135 -3.89 -2.29 3.68
C GLN A 135 -3.64 -3.51 2.80
N THR A 136 -3.98 -3.42 1.52
CA THR A 136 -3.74 -4.50 0.55
C THR A 136 -2.25 -4.84 0.46
N ALA A 137 -1.38 -3.82 0.38
CA ALA A 137 0.06 -3.99 0.33
C ALA A 137 0.62 -4.63 1.61
N ARG A 138 0.16 -4.22 2.79
CA ARG A 138 0.57 -4.81 4.07
C ARG A 138 0.25 -6.29 4.14
N GLU A 139 -0.96 -6.67 3.75
CA GLU A 139 -1.39 -8.07 3.78
C GLU A 139 -0.62 -8.91 2.75
N ILE A 140 -0.24 -8.34 1.59
CA ILE A 140 0.65 -9.00 0.64
C ILE A 140 2.01 -9.26 1.31
N ILE A 141 2.61 -8.24 1.93
CA ILE A 141 3.91 -8.35 2.61
C ILE A 141 3.86 -9.40 3.72
N GLU A 142 2.82 -9.41 4.56
CA GLU A 142 2.68 -10.35 5.66
C GLU A 142 2.69 -11.81 5.17
N VAL A 143 1.94 -12.11 4.09
CA VAL A 143 1.93 -13.45 3.49
C VAL A 143 3.30 -13.83 2.96
N ILE A 144 4.02 -12.89 2.34
CA ILE A 144 5.37 -13.12 1.81
C ILE A 144 6.34 -13.44 2.94
N GLU A 145 6.34 -12.64 3.99
CA GLU A 145 7.20 -12.82 5.16
C GLU A 145 6.94 -14.16 5.85
N GLU A 146 5.67 -14.54 6.06
CA GLU A 146 5.30 -15.83 6.62
C GLU A 146 5.90 -16.98 5.79
N ARG A 147 5.79 -16.89 4.46
CA ARG A 147 6.28 -17.93 3.54
C ARG A 147 7.80 -18.00 3.53
N LEU A 148 8.50 -16.87 3.41
CA LEU A 148 9.96 -16.82 3.44
C LEU A 148 10.51 -17.37 4.76
N ASN A 149 9.85 -17.07 5.87
CA ASN A 149 10.19 -17.62 7.18
C ASN A 149 9.99 -19.15 7.24
N HIS A 150 8.88 -19.66 6.70
CA HIS A 150 8.62 -21.10 6.61
C HIS A 150 9.71 -21.83 5.81
N TYR A 151 10.05 -21.33 4.62
CA TYR A 151 11.09 -21.93 3.77
C TYR A 151 12.47 -21.85 4.41
N SER A 152 12.80 -20.74 5.07
CA SER A 152 14.04 -20.59 5.84
C SER A 152 14.17 -21.65 6.93
N LYS A 153 13.06 -22.00 7.61
CA LYS A 153 13.03 -23.07 8.62
C LYS A 153 13.24 -24.45 8.01
N LEU A 154 12.57 -24.76 6.88
CA LEU A 154 12.76 -26.03 6.18
C LEU A 154 14.19 -26.22 5.69
N MET A 155 14.79 -25.17 5.11
CA MET A 155 16.18 -25.21 4.65
C MET A 155 17.16 -25.51 5.78
N ARG A 156 16.93 -24.94 6.98
CA ARG A 156 17.73 -25.25 8.17
C ARG A 156 17.60 -26.71 8.59
N ASP A 157 16.38 -27.26 8.61
CA ASP A 157 16.15 -28.67 8.95
C ASP A 157 16.84 -29.61 7.95
N TYR A 158 16.65 -29.39 6.66
CA TYR A 158 17.30 -30.19 5.63
C TYR A 158 18.82 -30.10 5.69
N SER A 159 19.38 -28.90 5.90
CA SER A 159 20.83 -28.72 6.06
C SER A 159 21.38 -29.52 7.25
N CYS A 160 20.69 -29.52 8.39
CA CYS A 160 21.06 -30.33 9.56
C CYS A 160 21.05 -31.83 9.24
N ARG A 161 19.98 -32.31 8.60
CA ARG A 161 19.84 -33.73 8.24
C ARG A 161 20.89 -34.18 7.22
N ILE A 162 21.16 -33.36 6.21
CA ILE A 162 22.19 -33.63 5.19
C ILE A 162 23.57 -33.67 5.85
N THR A 163 23.90 -32.69 6.69
CA THR A 163 25.18 -32.64 7.41
C THR A 163 25.39 -33.89 8.26
N LYS A 164 24.36 -34.32 8.99
CA LYS A 164 24.40 -35.55 9.79
C LYS A 164 24.63 -36.79 8.91
N ALA A 165 23.92 -36.90 7.79
CA ALA A 165 24.10 -38.00 6.85
C ALA A 165 25.52 -38.01 6.25
N GLN A 166 26.04 -36.85 5.88
CA GLN A 166 27.39 -36.69 5.35
C GLN A 166 28.45 -37.14 6.37
N GLN A 167 28.29 -36.78 7.65
CA GLN A 167 29.20 -37.21 8.72
C GLN A 167 29.22 -38.74 8.85
N ILE A 168 28.05 -39.38 8.84
CA ILE A 168 27.92 -40.85 8.92
C ILE A 168 28.62 -41.52 7.73
N ILE A 169 28.37 -41.03 6.51
CA ILE A 169 28.97 -41.56 5.29
C ILE A 169 30.49 -41.39 5.32
N SER A 170 30.98 -40.22 5.75
CA SER A 170 32.41 -39.91 5.84
C SER A 170 33.11 -40.79 6.88
N ALA A 171 32.50 -40.99 8.04
CA ALA A 171 33.02 -41.89 9.07
C ALA A 171 33.17 -43.32 8.52
N ARG A 172 32.13 -43.84 7.86
CA ARG A 172 32.17 -45.17 7.26
C ARG A 172 33.22 -45.29 6.16
N ALA A 173 33.38 -44.27 5.33
CA ALA A 173 34.39 -44.26 4.27
C ALA A 173 35.82 -44.31 4.85
N ASN A 174 36.08 -43.61 5.96
CA ASN A 174 37.38 -43.63 6.62
C ASN A 174 37.68 -44.99 7.26
N ASP A 175 36.69 -45.63 7.92
CA ASP A 175 36.83 -46.96 8.50
C ASP A 175 37.17 -48.05 7.47
N ILE A 176 36.75 -47.85 6.22
CA ILE A 176 37.08 -48.77 5.11
C ILE A 176 38.51 -48.55 4.63
N LYS A 177 39.02 -47.31 4.62
CA LYS A 177 40.38 -46.98 4.15
C LYS A 177 41.48 -47.43 5.12
N THR A 178 41.17 -47.54 6.40
CA THR A 178 42.13 -47.91 7.45
C THR A 178 42.25 -49.42 7.68
N LYS A 179 41.46 -50.22 6.95
CA LYS A 179 41.56 -51.68 6.92
C LYS A 179 42.35 -52.14 5.70
#